data_AF-A0A952UUF3-F1
#
_entry.id   AF-A0A952UUF3-F1
#
_cell.length_a   1.000
_cell.length_b   1.000
_cell.length_c   1.000
_cell.angle_alpha   90.00
_cell.angle_beta   90.00
_cell.angle_gamma   90.00
#
_symmetry.space_group_name_H-M   'P 1'
#
loop_
_entity.id
_entity.type
_entity.pdbx_description
1 polymer ?
#
loop_
_entity_poly.entity_id
_entity_poly.type
_entity_poly.pdbx_seq_one_letter_code
_entity_poly.pdbx_strand_id
1 'polypeptide(L)'
;MTASLGFVACGGSDDDPGGNNGGSSGSGGSGGSGGTAGTGGTGGGNSETNPTCGGETSCTLPPERDTTGTAPSGGAKTFAMSKLFLGDTKRDGTASVTAWQDYGYNLDGIVSNRNGSNHCAPQPGSNPAQIKTDGPGGIDNSFGANLLPIILSLAADAGDRVNESIAEGDFTVMIHNDSLGTEANQTPISGALYGGSKLGAVPRFDGTDVWPATYELLNDGDITKPKVTFPTAYVTNGIWVSGSAATVSLSLSISGFTLDLAITNAIITADISDPNNVKNGLIAGVLNTEALIDALRNIAGSLDPSLCSGTTFEGIAQQIRGASDLMADGTNGDSSKACNGISIALGFEAKPVILGDAAAPAEPGEDQCE
;
A
#
# COMPACT_ATOMS: atom_id res chain seq x y z
N MET A 1 -28.56 -11.39 33.50
CA MET A 1 -29.58 -10.39 33.16
C MET A 1 -29.51 -10.19 31.67
N THR A 2 -30.62 -10.50 31.01
CA THR A 2 -30.77 -10.61 29.56
C THR A 2 -30.90 -9.22 28.96
N ALA A 3 -30.08 -8.92 27.95
CA ALA A 3 -30.31 -7.77 27.06
C ALA A 3 -30.22 -8.27 25.63
N SER A 4 -31.40 -8.40 25.02
CA SER A 4 -31.63 -8.63 23.61
C SER A 4 -31.61 -7.28 22.89
N LEU A 5 -30.87 -7.17 21.80
CA LEU A 5 -30.98 -6.06 20.85
C LEU A 5 -31.06 -6.67 19.44
N GLY A 6 -32.25 -6.59 18.87
CA GLY A 6 -32.51 -6.98 17.49
C GLY A 6 -32.07 -5.89 16.53
N PHE A 7 -31.63 -6.31 15.34
CA PHE A 7 -31.53 -5.43 14.18
C PHE A 7 -32.51 -5.86 13.10
N VAL A 8 -33.18 -4.84 12.58
CA VAL A 8 -34.25 -4.84 11.60
C VAL A 8 -33.65 -5.01 10.21
N ALA A 9 -34.21 -5.95 9.44
CA ALA A 9 -33.97 -6.09 8.02
C ALA A 9 -34.69 -4.98 7.24
N CYS A 10 -33.97 -4.30 6.35
CA CYS A 10 -34.55 -3.55 5.25
C CYS A 10 -34.04 -4.14 3.94
N GLY A 11 -34.91 -4.90 3.27
CA GLY A 11 -34.81 -5.15 1.84
C GLY A 11 -35.28 -3.92 1.06
N GLY A 12 -34.65 -3.67 -0.07
CA GLY A 12 -35.02 -2.64 -1.03
C GLY A 12 -34.56 -3.07 -2.41
N SER A 13 -35.54 -3.25 -3.28
CA SER A 13 -35.50 -3.92 -4.57
C SER A 13 -34.82 -3.13 -5.67
N ASP A 14 -34.50 -3.88 -6.73
CA ASP A 14 -34.17 -3.44 -8.08
C ASP A 14 -35.03 -2.27 -8.59
N ASP A 15 -34.39 -1.30 -9.25
CA ASP A 15 -34.98 -0.53 -10.35
C ASP A 15 -33.86 0.02 -11.25
N ASP A 16 -33.71 -0.63 -12.40
CA ASP A 16 -33.00 -0.21 -13.61
C ASP A 16 -33.87 0.81 -14.36
N PRO A 17 -33.29 1.90 -14.89
CA PRO A 17 -33.73 2.36 -16.19
C PRO A 17 -32.55 2.69 -17.11
N GLY A 18 -32.32 1.81 -18.08
CA GLY A 18 -32.75 2.08 -19.45
C GLY A 18 -32.14 3.31 -20.13
N GLY A 19 -31.13 3.06 -20.95
CA GLY A 19 -31.06 3.50 -22.34
C GLY A 19 -30.84 4.99 -22.64
N ASN A 20 -29.68 5.32 -23.21
CA ASN A 20 -29.69 6.20 -24.37
C ASN A 20 -28.60 5.88 -25.40
N ASN A 21 -29.07 5.74 -26.63
CA ASN A 21 -28.31 5.64 -27.87
C ASN A 21 -27.69 7.00 -28.20
N GLY A 22 -26.41 7.01 -28.56
CA GLY A 22 -25.72 8.20 -29.05
C GLY A 22 -24.51 7.82 -29.89
N GLY A 23 -24.75 7.38 -31.12
CA GLY A 23 -23.69 7.14 -32.08
C GLY A 23 -23.00 8.44 -32.48
N SER A 24 -21.66 8.39 -32.59
CA SER A 24 -20.92 9.29 -33.46
C SER A 24 -19.75 8.55 -34.09
N SER A 25 -19.90 8.35 -35.39
CA SER A 25 -18.91 7.86 -36.33
C SER A 25 -17.82 8.92 -36.57
N GLY A 26 -16.57 8.58 -36.28
CA GLY A 26 -15.39 9.34 -36.67
C GLY A 26 -14.36 8.42 -37.32
N SER A 27 -14.29 8.45 -38.64
CA SER A 27 -13.34 7.71 -39.46
C SER A 27 -11.93 8.32 -39.43
N GLY A 28 -10.93 7.45 -39.49
CA GLY A 28 -9.84 7.53 -40.47
C GLY A 28 -8.67 8.46 -40.16
N GLY A 29 -7.59 7.89 -39.62
CA GLY A 29 -6.26 8.50 -39.58
C GLY A 29 -5.19 7.43 -39.68
N SER A 30 -4.86 7.04 -40.91
CA SER A 30 -3.78 6.10 -41.25
C SER A 30 -2.53 6.90 -41.65
N GLY A 31 -1.35 6.48 -41.19
CA GLY A 31 -0.09 6.74 -41.87
C GLY A 31 0.98 7.42 -41.01
N GLY A 32 2.16 6.78 -40.93
CA GLY A 32 3.37 7.46 -40.46
C GLY A 32 4.45 6.56 -39.86
N SER A 33 4.89 5.52 -40.56
CA SER A 33 6.12 4.79 -40.21
C SER A 33 7.33 5.64 -40.61
N GLY A 34 8.20 5.95 -39.65
CA GLY A 34 9.42 6.73 -39.85
C GLY A 34 10.50 6.29 -38.87
N GLY A 35 11.10 5.13 -39.13
CA GLY A 35 12.26 4.66 -38.39
C GLY A 35 13.47 5.57 -38.61
N THR A 36 14.04 6.07 -37.52
CA THR A 36 15.35 6.74 -37.53
C THR A 36 16.28 5.97 -36.60
N ALA A 37 17.25 5.28 -37.21
CA ALA A 37 18.37 4.67 -36.52
C ALA A 37 19.40 5.74 -36.17
N GLY A 38 19.88 5.78 -34.93
CA GLY A 38 20.84 6.78 -34.48
C GLY A 38 21.53 6.42 -33.17
N THR A 39 22.63 5.67 -33.32
CA THR A 39 23.91 5.78 -32.58
C THR A 39 23.93 5.75 -31.04
N GLY A 40 24.68 4.77 -30.52
CA GLY A 40 24.86 4.50 -29.10
C GLY A 40 25.69 5.54 -28.35
N GLY A 41 25.25 5.79 -27.13
CA GLY A 41 26.01 6.44 -26.06
C GLY A 41 25.98 5.53 -24.83
N THR A 42 27.13 4.96 -24.49
CA THR A 42 27.36 4.19 -23.28
C THR A 42 27.41 5.14 -22.09
N GLY A 43 26.27 5.39 -21.46
CA GLY A 43 26.15 6.07 -20.19
C GLY A 43 25.31 5.22 -19.25
N GLY A 44 25.96 4.48 -18.35
CA GLY A 44 25.31 3.69 -17.31
C GLY A 44 24.72 4.60 -16.24
N GLY A 45 23.61 5.25 -16.57
CA GLY A 45 22.66 5.73 -15.58
C GLY A 45 21.58 4.66 -15.45
N ASN A 46 21.36 4.15 -14.24
CA ASN A 46 20.15 3.39 -13.93
C ASN A 46 18.97 4.35 -14.13
N SER A 47 18.47 4.44 -15.36
CA SER A 47 17.19 5.06 -15.65
C SER A 47 16.16 4.10 -15.09
N GLU A 48 15.77 4.31 -13.84
CA GLU A 48 14.54 3.78 -13.27
C GLU A 48 13.42 4.24 -14.20
N THR A 49 13.07 3.42 -15.19
CA THR A 49 11.94 3.70 -16.06
C THR A 49 10.71 3.52 -15.19
N ASN A 50 10.10 4.64 -14.79
CA ASN A 50 8.75 4.60 -14.25
C ASN A 50 7.86 3.73 -15.15
N PRO A 51 6.95 2.94 -14.57
CA PRO A 51 6.03 2.14 -15.37
C PRO A 51 5.32 3.05 -16.37
N THR A 52 5.57 2.82 -17.66
CA THR A 52 4.89 3.56 -18.72
C THR A 52 3.52 2.96 -18.90
N CYS A 53 2.51 3.81 -19.03
CA CYS A 53 1.10 3.50 -19.23
C CYS A 53 0.72 2.65 -20.45
N GLY A 54 1.56 1.77 -21.01
CA GLY A 54 1.17 0.85 -22.09
C GLY A 54 0.55 1.47 -23.37
N GLY A 55 0.57 2.80 -23.54
CA GLY A 55 -0.17 3.53 -24.58
C GLY A 55 -1.55 4.08 -24.16
N GLU A 56 -1.97 3.88 -22.92
CA GLU A 56 -3.18 4.42 -22.33
C GLU A 56 -3.00 5.86 -21.81
N THR A 57 -4.01 6.70 -22.04
CA THR A 57 -3.94 8.14 -21.73
C THR A 57 -4.33 8.51 -20.30
N SER A 58 -4.68 7.56 -19.44
CA SER A 58 -5.28 7.87 -18.13
C SER A 58 -4.91 6.92 -16.99
N CYS A 59 -3.66 6.45 -16.88
CA CYS A 59 -3.27 5.70 -15.68
C CYS A 59 -2.78 6.57 -14.53
N THR A 60 -2.97 6.05 -13.32
CA THR A 60 -2.57 6.68 -12.07
C THR A 60 -1.16 6.21 -11.73
N LEU A 61 -0.15 7.05 -11.97
CA LEU A 61 1.26 6.75 -11.70
C LEU A 61 1.79 7.62 -10.55
N PRO A 62 2.86 7.16 -9.85
CA PRO A 62 3.59 8.03 -8.92
C PRO A 62 4.07 9.30 -9.65
N PRO A 63 4.03 10.49 -9.01
CA PRO A 63 4.49 11.71 -9.64
C PRO A 63 5.93 11.60 -10.14
N GLU A 64 6.18 11.98 -11.39
CA GLU A 64 7.53 11.90 -11.98
C GLU A 64 8.51 12.87 -11.31
N ARG A 65 9.78 12.46 -11.21
CA ARG A 65 10.84 13.30 -10.69
C ARG A 65 11.06 14.53 -11.58
N ASP A 66 11.03 15.71 -10.98
CA ASP A 66 11.51 16.93 -11.64
C ASP A 66 13.05 16.93 -11.67
N THR A 67 13.61 16.70 -12.85
CA THR A 67 15.07 16.70 -13.08
C THR A 67 15.72 18.08 -12.90
N THR A 68 14.92 19.14 -12.79
CA THR A 68 15.37 20.51 -12.51
C THR A 68 15.20 20.91 -11.04
N GLY A 69 14.77 19.98 -10.19
CA GLY A 69 14.59 20.18 -8.77
C GLY A 69 15.87 20.66 -8.07
N THR A 70 15.70 21.48 -7.04
CA THR A 70 16.82 22.06 -6.30
C THR A 70 17.49 21.01 -5.41
N ALA A 71 18.77 21.22 -5.09
CA ALA A 71 19.42 20.39 -4.08
C ALA A 71 18.76 20.65 -2.71
N PRO A 72 18.47 19.61 -1.92
CA PRO A 72 17.92 19.78 -0.58
C PRO A 72 18.83 20.64 0.30
N SER A 73 18.22 21.55 1.06
CA SER A 73 18.93 22.52 1.91
C SER A 73 18.42 22.58 3.35
N GLY A 74 17.46 21.71 3.70
CA GLY A 74 16.89 21.63 5.04
C GLY A 74 17.71 20.73 5.98
N GLY A 75 17.27 20.68 7.24
CA GLY A 75 17.76 19.69 8.20
C GLY A 75 16.97 18.39 8.13
N ALA A 76 17.37 17.42 8.95
CA ALA A 76 16.67 16.15 9.06
C ALA A 76 15.22 16.34 9.55
N LYS A 77 14.28 15.61 8.96
CA LYS A 77 12.85 15.62 9.31
C LYS A 77 12.32 14.20 9.36
N THR A 78 11.57 13.89 10.41
CA THR A 78 10.87 12.61 10.55
C THR A 78 9.38 12.86 10.63
N PHE A 79 8.60 12.08 9.90
CA PHE A 79 7.14 12.08 9.97
C PHE A 79 6.65 10.71 10.43
N ALA A 80 5.89 10.66 11.51
CA ALA A 80 5.19 9.47 11.96
C ALA A 80 3.78 9.43 11.37
N MET A 81 3.33 8.28 10.90
CA MET A 81 1.94 8.09 10.49
C MET A 81 1.03 8.29 11.71
N SER A 82 0.07 9.21 11.58
CA SER A 82 -0.94 9.50 12.59
C SER A 82 -2.28 8.85 12.27
N LYS A 83 -2.46 8.37 11.04
CA LYS A 83 -3.65 7.67 10.59
C LYS A 83 -3.31 6.75 9.41
N LEU A 84 -3.91 5.56 9.37
CA LEU A 84 -3.80 4.59 8.29
C LEU A 84 -5.19 4.24 7.76
N PHE A 85 -5.33 4.17 6.44
CA PHE A 85 -6.56 3.83 5.73
C PHE A 85 -6.34 2.51 4.99
N LEU A 86 -7.11 1.48 5.33
CA LEU A 86 -6.93 0.14 4.76
C LEU A 86 -7.67 -0.05 3.43
N GLY A 87 -8.57 0.87 3.08
CA GLY A 87 -9.42 0.80 1.88
C GLY A 87 -10.92 0.60 2.18
N ASP A 88 -11.28 0.57 3.47
CA ASP A 88 -12.65 0.50 4.02
C ASP A 88 -13.29 1.87 4.25
N THR A 89 -12.47 2.92 4.33
CA THR A 89 -12.91 4.30 4.52
C THR A 89 -12.25 5.22 3.50
N LYS A 90 -12.99 6.25 3.08
CA LYS A 90 -12.44 7.38 2.32
C LYS A 90 -11.49 8.18 3.20
N ARG A 91 -10.70 9.08 2.60
CA ARG A 91 -9.74 9.92 3.34
C ARG A 91 -10.37 10.81 4.41
N ASP A 92 -11.66 11.15 4.26
CA ASP A 92 -12.42 11.88 5.27
C ASP A 92 -12.92 11.01 6.44
N GLY A 93 -12.64 9.70 6.42
CA GLY A 93 -13.07 8.71 7.41
C GLY A 93 -14.45 8.09 7.13
N THR A 94 -15.13 8.48 6.05
CA THR A 94 -16.44 7.91 5.70
C THR A 94 -16.28 6.46 5.20
N ALA A 95 -16.96 5.51 5.83
CA ALA A 95 -17.00 4.12 5.38
C ALA A 95 -17.50 3.99 3.94
N SER A 96 -16.84 3.17 3.13
CA SER A 96 -17.18 2.96 1.72
C SER A 96 -16.58 1.66 1.19
N VAL A 97 -17.43 0.80 0.63
CA VAL A 97 -17.01 -0.48 0.01
C VAL A 97 -16.17 -0.29 -1.26
N THR A 98 -16.09 0.92 -1.79
CA THR A 98 -15.26 1.29 -2.95
C THR A 98 -14.13 2.25 -2.58
N ALA A 99 -13.87 2.53 -1.30
CA ALA A 99 -12.81 3.47 -0.91
C ALA A 99 -11.42 3.02 -1.39
N TRP A 100 -11.18 1.70 -1.45
CA TRP A 100 -9.96 1.11 -2.00
C TRP A 100 -9.58 1.66 -3.39
N GLN A 101 -10.56 2.08 -4.20
CA GLN A 101 -10.35 2.62 -5.55
C GLN A 101 -9.61 3.95 -5.55
N ASP A 102 -9.63 4.69 -4.43
CA ASP A 102 -8.96 5.98 -4.29
C ASP A 102 -7.52 5.84 -3.74
N TYR A 103 -7.07 4.62 -3.50
CA TYR A 103 -5.74 4.32 -2.97
C TYR A 103 -4.96 3.42 -3.93
N GLY A 104 -3.81 3.92 -4.40
CA GLY A 104 -2.83 3.12 -5.13
C GLY A 104 -2.38 3.76 -6.43
N TYR A 105 -1.70 2.94 -7.22
CA TYR A 105 -1.15 3.27 -8.53
C TYR A 105 -1.39 2.10 -9.47
N ASN A 106 -1.19 2.35 -10.75
CA ASN A 106 -1.00 1.30 -11.74
C ASN A 106 0.42 0.75 -11.60
N LEU A 107 0.53 -0.41 -10.95
CA LEU A 107 1.78 -1.09 -10.63
C LEU A 107 2.31 -1.89 -11.82
N ASP A 108 1.41 -2.44 -12.65
CA ASP A 108 1.80 -3.35 -13.73
C ASP A 108 1.80 -2.72 -15.14
N GLY A 109 1.39 -1.45 -15.23
CA GLY A 109 1.37 -0.63 -16.44
C GLY A 109 0.18 -0.87 -17.36
N ILE A 110 -0.82 -1.66 -16.97
CA ILE A 110 -1.99 -2.00 -17.78
C ILE A 110 -3.24 -1.50 -17.06
N VAL A 111 -4.18 -0.91 -17.80
CA VAL A 111 -5.53 -0.66 -17.25
C VAL A 111 -6.38 -1.85 -17.64
N SER A 112 -6.48 -2.79 -16.72
CA SER A 112 -7.19 -4.03 -16.92
C SER A 112 -8.70 -3.85 -16.70
N ASN A 113 -9.48 -4.66 -17.43
CA ASN A 113 -10.90 -4.79 -17.20
C ASN A 113 -11.25 -6.28 -17.21
N ARG A 114 -12.46 -6.61 -16.75
CA ARG A 114 -13.02 -7.97 -16.68
C ARG A 114 -12.73 -8.87 -17.91
N ASN A 115 -12.59 -8.31 -19.11
CA ASN A 115 -12.41 -9.06 -20.36
C ASN A 115 -10.96 -9.08 -20.88
N GLY A 116 -10.01 -8.45 -20.18
CA GLY A 116 -8.60 -8.38 -20.61
C GLY A 116 -7.92 -9.75 -20.67
N SER A 117 -7.24 -10.02 -21.79
CA SER A 117 -6.42 -11.23 -22.01
C SER A 117 -4.96 -11.06 -21.61
N ASN A 118 -4.47 -9.83 -21.47
CA ASN A 118 -3.07 -9.52 -21.20
C ASN A 118 -2.82 -9.41 -19.69
N HIS A 119 -3.13 -10.48 -18.98
CA HIS A 119 -3.11 -10.53 -17.53
C HIS A 119 -2.87 -11.98 -17.09
N CYS A 120 -2.19 -12.22 -15.98
CA CYS A 120 -2.03 -13.54 -15.40
C CYS A 120 -3.39 -14.23 -15.21
N ALA A 121 -3.40 -15.56 -15.22
CA ALA A 121 -4.61 -16.32 -14.96
C ALA A 121 -5.05 -16.13 -13.51
N PRO A 122 -6.30 -15.72 -13.25
CA PRO A 122 -6.85 -15.74 -11.90
C PRO A 122 -6.75 -17.16 -11.31
N GLN A 123 -6.55 -17.25 -9.99
CA GLN A 123 -6.46 -18.55 -9.31
C GLN A 123 -7.73 -19.39 -9.52
N PRO A 124 -7.64 -20.73 -9.59
CA PRO A 124 -8.82 -21.58 -9.78
C PRO A 124 -9.91 -21.30 -8.75
N GLY A 125 -11.15 -21.10 -9.21
CA GLY A 125 -12.29 -20.80 -8.34
C GLY A 125 -12.48 -19.31 -7.99
N SER A 126 -11.53 -18.45 -8.33
CA SER A 126 -11.72 -16.99 -8.25
C SER A 126 -12.70 -16.49 -9.32
N ASN A 127 -13.28 -15.30 -9.11
CA ASN A 127 -14.12 -14.63 -10.09
C ASN A 127 -13.24 -13.68 -10.95
N PRO A 128 -12.97 -14.01 -12.23
CA PRO A 128 -12.08 -13.20 -13.07
C PRO A 128 -12.53 -11.74 -13.19
N ALA A 129 -13.83 -11.48 -13.06
CA ALA A 129 -14.38 -10.14 -13.13
C ALA A 129 -13.97 -9.25 -11.95
N GLN A 130 -13.80 -9.82 -10.76
CA GLN A 130 -13.41 -9.07 -9.57
C GLN A 130 -11.90 -8.91 -9.49
N ILE A 131 -11.16 -9.93 -9.96
CA ILE A 131 -9.69 -9.94 -9.86
C ILE A 131 -9.03 -9.09 -10.93
N LYS A 132 -9.61 -9.04 -12.14
CA LYS A 132 -9.07 -8.28 -13.28
C LYS A 132 -9.70 -6.89 -13.47
N THR A 133 -10.34 -6.33 -12.44
CA THR A 133 -10.97 -5.01 -12.58
C THR A 133 -10.27 -4.05 -11.67
N ASP A 134 -9.51 -3.15 -12.30
CA ASP A 134 -8.76 -2.13 -11.59
C ASP A 134 -9.68 -1.00 -11.10
N GLY A 135 -9.15 -0.18 -10.20
CA GLY A 135 -9.71 1.12 -9.88
C GLY A 135 -9.54 2.14 -11.03
N PRO A 136 -10.10 3.35 -10.89
CA PRO A 136 -9.94 4.42 -11.87
C PRO A 136 -8.47 4.68 -12.23
N GLY A 137 -8.18 4.67 -13.52
CA GLY A 137 -6.81 4.82 -14.03
C GLY A 137 -5.90 3.63 -13.77
N GLY A 138 -6.44 2.43 -13.72
CA GLY A 138 -5.67 1.20 -13.55
C GLY A 138 -5.08 1.08 -12.14
N ILE A 139 -5.77 1.57 -11.12
CA ILE A 139 -5.28 1.46 -9.73
C ILE A 139 -5.37 0.00 -9.30
N ASP A 140 -4.21 -0.57 -8.95
CA ASP A 140 -4.08 -1.93 -8.44
C ASP A 140 -4.16 -1.90 -6.91
N ASN A 141 -5.27 -2.42 -6.36
CA ASN A 141 -5.46 -2.56 -4.92
C ASN A 141 -6.40 -3.72 -4.56
N SER A 142 -6.02 -4.92 -4.97
CA SER A 142 -6.74 -6.16 -4.65
C SER A 142 -6.75 -6.45 -3.15
N PHE A 143 -5.77 -5.94 -2.39
CA PHE A 143 -5.84 -5.92 -0.93
C PHE A 143 -7.13 -5.28 -0.45
N GLY A 144 -7.41 -4.03 -0.84
CA GLY A 144 -8.63 -3.33 -0.43
C GLY A 144 -9.90 -3.92 -1.04
N ALA A 145 -9.84 -4.39 -2.28
CA ALA A 145 -11.01 -4.91 -3.00
C ALA A 145 -11.43 -6.32 -2.58
N ASN A 146 -10.47 -7.23 -2.37
CA ASN A 146 -10.70 -8.67 -2.26
C ASN A 146 -10.21 -9.26 -0.92
N LEU A 147 -9.13 -8.75 -0.33
CA LEU A 147 -8.59 -9.29 0.93
C LEU A 147 -9.19 -8.63 2.17
N LEU A 148 -9.34 -7.30 2.16
CA LEU A 148 -9.89 -6.55 3.27
C LEU A 148 -11.31 -6.99 3.67
N PRO A 149 -12.24 -7.32 2.75
CA PRO A 149 -13.54 -7.89 3.12
C PRO A 149 -13.44 -9.19 3.94
N ILE A 150 -12.42 -10.03 3.68
CA ILE A 150 -12.16 -11.24 4.47
C ILE A 150 -11.71 -10.85 5.88
N ILE A 151 -10.77 -9.91 6.00
CA ILE A 151 -10.30 -9.39 7.29
C ILE A 151 -11.48 -8.80 8.07
N LEU A 152 -12.31 -7.97 7.44
CA LEU A 152 -13.47 -7.35 8.07
C LEU A 152 -14.57 -8.35 8.47
N SER A 153 -14.64 -9.50 7.81
CA SER A 153 -15.56 -10.58 8.24
C SER A 153 -15.13 -11.24 9.56
N LEU A 154 -13.84 -11.18 9.89
CA LEU A 154 -13.25 -11.70 11.12
C LEU A 154 -13.14 -10.62 12.21
N ALA A 155 -12.77 -9.40 11.80
CA ALA A 155 -12.57 -8.24 12.66
C ALA A 155 -13.17 -6.99 11.99
N ALA A 156 -14.46 -6.77 12.19
CA ALA A 156 -15.22 -5.68 11.54
C ALA A 156 -14.70 -4.27 11.88
N ASP A 157 -13.98 -4.11 12.99
CA ASP A 157 -13.38 -2.87 13.46
C ASP A 157 -11.86 -2.76 13.17
N ALA A 158 -11.32 -3.58 12.25
CA ALA A 158 -9.87 -3.66 12.01
C ALA A 158 -9.22 -2.30 11.69
N GLY A 159 -9.83 -1.49 10.81
CA GLY A 159 -9.34 -0.15 10.48
C GLY A 159 -9.37 0.80 11.68
N ASP A 160 -10.43 0.74 12.49
CA ASP A 160 -10.55 1.55 13.71
C ASP A 160 -9.48 1.16 14.74
N ARG A 161 -9.23 -0.13 14.94
CA ARG A 161 -8.22 -0.65 15.89
C ARG A 161 -6.80 -0.26 15.54
N VAL A 162 -6.45 -0.37 14.25
CA VAL A 162 -5.14 0.10 13.77
C VAL A 162 -4.94 1.58 14.11
N ASN A 163 -5.97 2.40 13.88
CA ASN A 163 -5.90 3.83 14.16
C ASN A 163 -5.93 4.16 15.66
N GLU A 164 -6.66 3.38 16.47
CA GLU A 164 -6.64 3.47 17.92
C GLU A 164 -5.23 3.18 18.46
N SER A 165 -4.58 2.10 18.03
CA SER A 165 -3.21 1.78 18.42
C SER A 165 -2.19 2.86 18.01
N ILE A 166 -2.34 3.48 16.84
CA ILE A 166 -1.51 4.63 16.43
C ILE A 166 -1.77 5.83 17.36
N ALA A 167 -3.04 6.13 17.65
CA ALA A 167 -3.45 7.24 18.50
C ALA A 167 -3.06 7.06 19.97
N GLU A 168 -2.90 5.81 20.44
CA GLU A 168 -2.41 5.48 21.78
C GLU A 168 -0.87 5.42 21.85
N GLY A 169 -0.19 5.49 20.71
CA GLY A 169 1.26 5.45 20.62
C GLY A 169 1.85 4.04 20.76
N ASP A 170 1.08 2.99 20.45
CA ASP A 170 1.57 1.62 20.51
C ASP A 170 2.54 1.29 19.38
N PHE A 171 2.27 1.84 18.19
CA PHE A 171 3.19 1.76 17.05
C PHE A 171 2.95 2.91 16.07
N THR A 172 3.89 3.11 15.15
CA THR A 172 3.69 3.93 13.94
C THR A 172 4.68 3.50 12.86
N VAL A 173 4.58 4.08 11.67
CA VAL A 173 5.63 4.01 10.64
C VAL A 173 6.20 5.41 10.49
N MET A 174 7.52 5.51 10.44
CA MET A 174 8.22 6.78 10.34
C MET A 174 8.99 6.89 9.03
N ILE A 175 8.78 8.01 8.32
CA ILE A 175 9.57 8.39 7.14
C ILE A 175 10.59 9.44 7.59
N HIS A 176 11.88 9.09 7.54
CA HIS A 176 12.98 9.99 7.85
C HIS A 176 13.60 10.53 6.56
N ASN A 177 13.93 11.82 6.55
CA ASN A 177 14.61 12.49 5.45
C ASN A 177 15.78 13.30 6.01
N ASP A 178 16.97 13.14 5.45
CA ASP A 178 18.20 13.72 6.03
C ASP A 178 18.30 15.23 5.85
N SER A 179 17.70 15.77 4.78
CA SER A 179 17.94 17.16 4.34
C SER A 179 16.72 17.86 3.73
N LEU A 180 15.51 17.48 4.15
CA LEU A 180 14.27 17.98 3.55
C LEU A 180 14.07 19.50 3.77
N GLY A 181 14.19 20.27 2.68
CA GLY A 181 13.96 21.72 2.62
C GLY A 181 12.49 22.09 2.40
N THR A 182 12.24 23.36 2.10
CA THR A 182 10.88 23.92 1.90
C THR A 182 10.47 24.06 0.42
N GLU A 183 11.37 23.78 -0.52
CA GLU A 183 11.11 23.93 -1.94
C GLU A 183 10.12 22.86 -2.44
N ALA A 184 9.23 23.24 -3.34
CA ALA A 184 8.25 22.33 -3.92
C ALA A 184 8.88 21.24 -4.81
N ASN A 185 10.09 21.49 -5.34
CA ASN A 185 10.86 20.54 -6.15
C ASN A 185 12.28 20.38 -5.56
N GLN A 186 12.61 19.17 -5.11
CA GLN A 186 13.89 18.84 -4.49
C GLN A 186 14.38 17.48 -4.94
N THR A 187 15.65 17.36 -5.35
CA THR A 187 16.23 16.07 -5.74
C THR A 187 17.77 16.08 -5.72
N PRO A 188 18.44 14.97 -5.36
CA PRO A 188 17.91 13.80 -4.65
C PRO A 188 17.86 14.06 -3.13
N ILE A 189 16.92 13.43 -2.44
CA ILE A 189 16.81 13.40 -0.97
C ILE A 189 17.15 11.98 -0.52
N SER A 190 18.07 11.86 0.43
CA SER A 190 18.27 10.60 1.14
C SER A 190 17.22 10.47 2.24
N GLY A 191 16.53 9.33 2.25
CA GLY A 191 15.54 9.01 3.26
C GLY A 191 15.60 7.55 3.69
N ALA A 192 14.81 7.23 4.70
CA ALA A 192 14.67 5.88 5.22
C ALA A 192 13.30 5.68 5.87
N LEU A 193 12.90 4.42 5.98
CA LEU A 193 11.71 4.01 6.72
C LEU A 193 12.10 3.33 8.01
N TYR A 194 11.48 3.74 9.10
CA TYR A 194 11.61 3.14 10.42
C TYR A 194 10.24 2.67 10.90
N GLY A 195 10.23 1.59 11.67
CA GLY A 195 9.08 1.24 12.50
C GLY A 195 9.17 2.03 13.80
N GLY A 196 8.08 2.62 14.24
CA GLY A 196 7.98 3.18 15.58
C GLY A 196 7.45 2.13 16.54
N SER A 197 8.23 1.86 17.59
CA SER A 197 7.84 0.99 18.70
C SER A 197 6.91 1.72 19.68
N LYS A 198 6.55 1.11 20.81
CA LYS A 198 5.67 1.75 21.80
C LYS A 198 6.29 3.05 22.34
N LEU A 199 5.59 4.17 22.15
CA LEU A 199 6.02 5.50 22.61
C LEU A 199 6.01 5.62 24.14
N GLY A 200 5.14 4.84 24.81
CA GLY A 200 4.99 4.87 26.27
C GLY A 200 4.12 6.03 26.79
N ALA A 201 3.58 6.84 25.90
CA ALA A 201 2.63 7.91 26.17
C ALA A 201 1.74 8.12 24.94
N VAL A 202 0.59 8.77 25.13
CA VAL A 202 -0.26 9.21 24.02
C VAL A 202 0.51 10.26 23.19
N PRO A 203 0.67 10.07 21.86
CA PRO A 203 1.34 11.04 21.00
C PRO A 203 0.64 12.39 20.99
N ARG A 204 1.42 13.46 20.92
CA ARG A 204 0.90 14.83 20.78
C ARG A 204 0.84 15.27 19.32
N PHE A 205 1.67 14.68 18.47
CA PHE A 205 1.80 14.98 17.05
C PHE A 205 2.07 16.47 16.77
N ASP A 206 2.80 17.13 17.67
CA ASP A 206 3.15 18.55 17.61
C ASP A 206 4.61 18.79 17.18
N GLY A 207 5.31 17.75 16.72
CA GLY A 207 6.73 17.81 16.36
C GLY A 207 7.68 17.52 17.52
N THR A 208 7.20 17.35 18.74
CA THR A 208 8.06 17.19 19.93
C THR A 208 8.05 15.79 20.53
N ASP A 209 7.30 14.85 19.94
CA ASP A 209 7.34 13.45 20.35
C ASP A 209 8.63 12.80 19.88
N VAL A 210 9.35 12.14 20.80
CA VAL A 210 10.57 11.39 20.50
C VAL A 210 10.20 9.91 20.40
N TRP A 211 10.13 9.40 19.18
CA TRP A 211 9.59 8.07 18.92
C TRP A 211 10.71 7.03 18.78
N PRO A 212 10.78 6.01 19.64
CA PRO A 212 11.82 4.98 19.57
C PRO A 212 11.63 4.07 18.34
N ALA A 213 12.71 3.79 17.63
CA ALA A 213 12.65 2.94 16.44
C ALA A 213 12.65 1.45 16.80
N THR A 214 11.82 0.67 16.14
CA THR A 214 11.74 -0.79 16.28
C THR A 214 13.06 -1.45 15.86
N TYR A 215 13.63 -2.29 16.72
CA TYR A 215 14.91 -2.97 16.51
C TYR A 215 14.92 -3.81 15.23
N GLU A 216 13.80 -4.48 14.93
CA GLU A 216 13.64 -5.44 13.84
C GLU A 216 13.77 -4.79 12.46
N LEU A 217 13.60 -3.47 12.34
CA LEU A 217 13.79 -2.72 11.09
C LEU A 217 15.16 -2.03 11.00
N LEU A 218 16.07 -2.36 11.91
CA LEU A 218 17.45 -1.88 11.96
C LEU A 218 18.45 -3.03 11.77
N ASN A 219 19.61 -2.75 11.17
CA ASN A 219 20.70 -3.71 11.15
C ASN A 219 21.41 -3.71 12.51
N ASP A 220 21.35 -4.83 13.22
CA ASP A 220 21.92 -5.02 14.57
C ASP A 220 21.44 -3.99 15.62
N GLY A 221 20.26 -3.39 15.42
CA GLY A 221 19.73 -2.32 16.28
C GLY A 221 20.39 -0.95 16.11
N ASP A 222 21.24 -0.78 15.09
CA ASP A 222 21.88 0.51 14.82
C ASP A 222 20.90 1.46 14.13
N ILE A 223 20.50 2.52 14.85
CA ILE A 223 19.56 3.55 14.35
C ILE A 223 20.05 4.23 13.07
N THR A 224 21.35 4.22 12.79
CA THR A 224 21.93 4.80 11.58
C THR A 224 21.93 3.85 10.38
N LYS A 225 21.50 2.59 10.58
CA LYS A 225 21.47 1.55 9.55
C LYS A 225 20.07 0.93 9.41
N PRO A 226 19.05 1.72 9.03
CA PRO A 226 17.74 1.18 8.73
C PRO A 226 17.81 0.14 7.61
N LYS A 227 16.98 -0.89 7.68
CA LYS A 227 16.89 -1.93 6.64
C LYS A 227 16.26 -1.40 5.34
N VAL A 228 15.43 -0.36 5.44
CA VAL A 228 14.74 0.25 4.30
C VAL A 228 15.27 1.67 4.09
N THR A 229 15.92 1.88 2.95
CA THR A 229 16.49 3.17 2.56
C THR A 229 15.95 3.63 1.21
N PHE A 230 15.89 4.94 1.03
CA PHE A 230 15.43 5.62 -0.16
C PHE A 230 16.54 6.60 -0.61
N PRO A 231 17.61 6.11 -1.25
CA PRO A 231 18.75 6.95 -1.62
C PRO A 231 18.42 7.97 -2.71
N THR A 232 17.32 7.74 -3.44
CA THR A 232 16.90 8.52 -4.61
C THR A 232 15.52 9.15 -4.42
N ALA A 233 15.07 9.36 -3.18
CA ALA A 233 13.83 10.05 -2.91
C ALA A 233 13.86 11.48 -3.47
N TYR A 234 12.69 12.06 -3.69
CA TYR A 234 12.56 13.42 -4.23
C TYR A 234 11.25 14.06 -3.79
N VAL A 235 11.16 15.37 -3.98
CA VAL A 235 9.92 16.12 -3.89
C VAL A 235 9.63 16.72 -5.26
N THR A 236 8.40 16.58 -5.73
CA THR A 236 7.91 17.19 -6.97
C THR A 236 6.52 17.77 -6.70
N ASN A 237 6.32 19.05 -7.00
CA ASN A 237 5.09 19.80 -6.73
C ASN A 237 4.58 19.65 -5.29
N GLY A 238 5.49 19.60 -4.30
CA GLY A 238 5.13 19.41 -2.89
C GLY A 238 4.78 17.97 -2.49
N ILE A 239 4.87 17.00 -3.41
CA ILE A 239 4.68 15.58 -3.12
C ILE A 239 6.05 14.93 -2.95
N TRP A 240 6.30 14.36 -1.77
CA TRP A 240 7.44 13.49 -1.52
C TRP A 240 7.20 12.13 -2.16
N VAL A 241 8.23 11.55 -2.77
CA VAL A 241 8.22 10.24 -3.41
C VAL A 241 9.49 9.48 -2.99
N SER A 242 9.35 8.21 -2.61
CA SER A 242 10.47 7.35 -2.18
C SER A 242 11.55 7.13 -3.25
N GLY A 243 11.23 7.36 -4.52
CA GLY A 243 12.14 7.14 -5.64
C GLY A 243 12.15 5.66 -6.04
N SER A 244 13.16 4.93 -5.59
CA SER A 244 13.29 3.50 -5.88
C SER A 244 12.28 2.65 -5.11
N ALA A 245 11.81 1.58 -5.75
CA ALA A 245 11.00 0.57 -5.08
C ALA A 245 11.82 -0.19 -4.03
N ALA A 246 11.22 -0.47 -2.87
CA ALA A 246 11.86 -1.18 -1.76
C ALA A 246 10.96 -2.30 -1.22
N THR A 247 11.50 -3.19 -0.38
CA THR A 247 10.64 -4.07 0.42
C THR A 247 10.36 -3.39 1.76
N VAL A 248 9.09 -3.21 2.09
CA VAL A 248 8.61 -2.61 3.33
C VAL A 248 7.89 -3.67 4.13
N SER A 249 8.29 -3.88 5.38
CA SER A 249 7.56 -4.74 6.32
C SER A 249 6.70 -3.86 7.22
N LEU A 250 5.39 -4.09 7.21
CA LEU A 250 4.42 -3.36 8.01
C LEU A 250 3.70 -4.33 8.95
N SER A 251 3.88 -4.15 10.25
CA SER A 251 3.19 -4.93 11.28
C SER A 251 1.96 -4.16 11.73
N LEU A 252 0.77 -4.70 11.49
CA LEU A 252 -0.50 -4.10 11.86
C LEU A 252 -1.08 -4.80 13.08
N SER A 253 -1.27 -4.06 14.18
CA SER A 253 -2.01 -4.57 15.34
C SER A 253 -3.51 -4.46 15.08
N ILE A 254 -4.20 -5.59 14.99
CA ILE A 254 -5.64 -5.68 14.72
C ILE A 254 -6.24 -6.59 15.80
N SER A 255 -7.17 -6.08 16.61
CA SER A 255 -8.00 -6.88 17.53
C SER A 255 -7.25 -7.96 18.33
N GLY A 256 -6.03 -7.66 18.81
CA GLY A 256 -5.23 -8.55 19.66
C GLY A 256 -4.24 -9.46 18.93
N PHE A 257 -4.16 -9.41 17.60
CA PHE A 257 -3.13 -10.08 16.81
C PHE A 257 -2.32 -9.08 15.97
N THR A 258 -1.14 -9.50 15.52
CA THR A 258 -0.27 -8.69 14.66
C THR A 258 -0.19 -9.31 13.27
N LEU A 259 -0.62 -8.58 12.25
CA LEU A 259 -0.50 -8.99 10.84
C LEU A 259 0.74 -8.35 10.22
N ASP A 260 1.71 -9.18 9.86
CA ASP A 260 2.90 -8.72 9.15
C ASP A 260 2.69 -8.73 7.64
N LEU A 261 2.82 -7.56 7.04
CA LEU A 261 2.70 -7.33 5.60
C LEU A 261 4.08 -7.05 5.01
N ALA A 262 4.63 -8.02 4.29
CA ALA A 262 5.84 -7.84 3.49
C ALA A 262 5.49 -7.29 2.11
N ILE A 263 5.47 -5.97 1.98
CA ILE A 263 5.15 -5.24 0.74
C ILE A 263 6.42 -5.12 -0.09
N THR A 264 6.53 -5.93 -1.14
CA THR A 264 7.60 -5.85 -2.14
C THR A 264 7.29 -4.79 -3.19
N ASN A 265 8.33 -4.30 -3.87
CA ASN A 265 8.24 -3.21 -4.85
C ASN A 265 7.47 -1.98 -4.34
N ALA A 266 7.59 -1.68 -3.05
CA ALA A 266 6.85 -0.63 -2.40
C ALA A 266 7.30 0.75 -2.90
N ILE A 267 6.33 1.56 -3.30
CA ILE A 267 6.47 2.99 -3.61
C ILE A 267 5.68 3.75 -2.56
N ILE A 268 6.30 4.76 -1.96
CA ILE A 268 5.67 5.59 -0.95
C ILE A 268 5.61 7.01 -1.46
N THR A 269 4.43 7.63 -1.37
CA THR A 269 4.23 9.05 -1.68
C THR A 269 3.47 9.75 -0.56
N ALA A 270 3.68 11.05 -0.43
CA ALA A 270 2.91 11.88 0.49
C ALA A 270 2.93 13.35 0.10
N ASP A 271 1.81 14.04 0.25
CA ASP A 271 1.75 15.50 0.14
C ASP A 271 2.35 16.12 1.40
N ILE A 272 3.49 16.78 1.23
CA ILE A 272 4.26 17.43 2.29
C ILE A 272 4.25 18.96 2.14
N SER A 273 3.32 19.52 1.36
CA SER A 273 3.19 20.97 1.17
C SER A 273 2.96 21.72 2.48
N ASP A 274 2.31 21.06 3.46
CA ASP A 274 2.32 21.43 4.88
C ASP A 274 3.07 20.36 5.70
N PRO A 275 4.35 20.59 6.07
CA PRO A 275 5.13 19.61 6.82
C PRO A 275 4.61 19.38 8.26
N ASN A 276 3.69 20.19 8.77
CA ASN A 276 3.03 19.93 10.05
C ASN A 276 1.79 19.03 9.91
N ASN A 277 1.41 18.71 8.68
CA ASN A 277 0.18 18.01 8.36
C ASN A 277 0.30 17.28 7.03
N VAL A 278 1.14 16.25 7.01
CA VAL A 278 1.38 15.43 5.83
C VAL A 278 0.10 14.66 5.51
N LYS A 279 -0.36 14.77 4.26
CA LYS A 279 -1.65 14.27 3.80
C LYS A 279 -1.50 13.45 2.53
N ASN A 280 -2.60 12.83 2.12
CA ASN A 280 -2.70 12.09 0.87
C ASN A 280 -1.57 11.04 0.72
N GLY A 281 -1.09 10.50 1.85
CA GLY A 281 -0.06 9.49 1.86
C GLY A 281 -0.56 8.21 1.20
N LEU A 282 0.35 7.52 0.52
CA LEU A 282 0.14 6.20 -0.09
C LEU A 282 1.38 5.33 0.14
N ILE A 283 1.16 4.08 0.56
CA ILE A 283 2.12 2.98 0.42
C ILE A 283 1.49 2.03 -0.58
N ALA A 284 2.10 1.84 -1.75
CA ALA A 284 1.61 0.93 -2.78
C ALA A 284 2.68 -0.10 -3.14
N GLY A 285 2.31 -1.34 -3.41
CA GLY A 285 3.25 -2.40 -3.80
C GLY A 285 2.56 -3.75 -3.91
N VAL A 286 3.31 -4.82 -3.66
CA VAL A 286 2.86 -6.20 -3.90
C VAL A 286 3.13 -7.08 -2.68
N LEU A 287 2.10 -7.78 -2.22
CA LEU A 287 2.23 -8.88 -1.26
C LEU A 287 2.44 -10.19 -2.01
N ASN A 288 3.42 -10.99 -1.58
CA ASN A 288 3.50 -12.37 -2.05
C ASN A 288 2.40 -13.20 -1.38
N THR A 289 1.56 -13.86 -2.20
CA THR A 289 0.36 -14.56 -1.72
C THR A 289 0.67 -15.67 -0.71
N GLU A 290 1.65 -16.53 -0.98
CA GLU A 290 1.95 -17.64 -0.07
C GLU A 290 2.67 -17.15 1.19
N ALA A 291 3.55 -16.15 1.09
CA ALA A 291 4.17 -15.54 2.26
C ALA A 291 3.14 -14.89 3.20
N LEU A 292 2.09 -14.26 2.64
CA LEU A 292 0.98 -13.72 3.41
C LEU A 292 0.17 -14.83 4.09
N ILE A 293 -0.11 -15.93 3.38
CA ILE A 293 -0.82 -17.09 3.96
C ILE A 293 0.00 -17.68 5.11
N ASP A 294 1.31 -17.81 4.96
CA ASP A 294 2.18 -18.31 6.02
C ASP A 294 2.20 -17.36 7.23
N ALA A 295 2.27 -16.03 7.00
CA ALA A 295 2.16 -15.04 8.07
C ALA A 295 0.83 -15.14 8.82
N LEU A 296 -0.29 -15.29 8.09
CA LEU A 296 -1.62 -15.47 8.68
C LEU A 296 -1.77 -16.81 9.43
N ARG A 297 -1.11 -17.86 8.96
CA ARG A 297 -1.11 -19.16 9.64
C ARG A 297 -0.45 -19.07 11.02
N ASN A 298 0.66 -18.34 11.13
CA ASN A 298 1.39 -18.17 12.39
C ASN A 298 0.57 -17.43 13.47
N ILE A 299 -0.46 -16.67 13.07
CA ILE A 299 -1.33 -15.93 13.99
C ILE A 299 -2.75 -16.50 14.05
N ALA A 300 -3.01 -17.61 13.36
CA ALA A 300 -4.34 -18.21 13.27
C ALA A 300 -4.91 -18.54 14.65
N GLY A 301 -4.09 -19.01 15.58
CA GLY A 301 -4.50 -19.30 16.96
C GLY A 301 -4.92 -18.08 17.76
N SER A 302 -4.28 -16.93 17.54
CA SER A 302 -4.69 -15.65 18.15
C SER A 302 -6.03 -15.16 17.65
N LEU A 303 -6.34 -15.42 16.37
CA LEU A 303 -7.60 -15.04 15.73
C LEU A 303 -8.75 -15.88 16.26
N ASP A 304 -8.61 -17.20 16.13
CA ASP A 304 -9.59 -18.18 16.57
C ASP A 304 -8.89 -19.55 16.67
N PRO A 305 -8.86 -20.19 17.86
CA PRO A 305 -8.25 -21.51 18.03
C PRO A 305 -8.74 -22.59 17.06
N SER A 306 -9.96 -22.45 16.50
CA SER A 306 -10.49 -23.35 15.48
C SER A 306 -9.76 -23.24 14.13
N LEU A 307 -9.00 -22.18 13.90
CA LEU A 307 -8.15 -22.01 12.71
C LEU A 307 -6.84 -22.80 12.81
N CYS A 308 -6.40 -23.18 14.01
CA CYS A 308 -5.22 -24.03 14.20
C CYS A 308 -5.46 -25.51 13.83
N SER A 309 -6.71 -25.92 13.57
CA SER A 309 -7.03 -27.32 13.26
C SER A 309 -8.06 -27.47 12.14
N GLY A 310 -7.93 -28.55 11.36
CA GLY A 310 -8.90 -28.92 10.33
C GLY A 310 -8.76 -28.11 9.02
N THR A 311 -9.84 -28.10 8.23
CA THR A 311 -9.87 -27.53 6.87
C THR A 311 -10.30 -26.05 6.83
N THR A 312 -10.59 -25.44 7.98
CA THR A 312 -11.14 -24.07 8.05
C THR A 312 -10.13 -23.05 7.52
N PHE A 313 -8.88 -23.11 7.99
CA PHE A 313 -7.82 -22.22 7.50
C PHE A 313 -7.55 -22.41 6.01
N GLU A 314 -7.61 -23.64 5.49
CA GLU A 314 -7.47 -23.88 4.06
C GLU A 314 -8.55 -23.17 3.23
N GLY A 315 -9.78 -23.06 3.75
CA GLY A 315 -10.82 -22.24 3.12
C GLY A 315 -10.48 -20.75 3.06
N ILE A 316 -9.84 -20.20 4.09
CA ILE A 316 -9.36 -18.81 4.13
C ILE A 316 -8.16 -18.65 3.19
N ALA A 317 -7.20 -19.58 3.22
CA ALA A 317 -6.04 -19.59 2.34
C ALA A 317 -6.45 -19.62 0.86
N GLN A 318 -7.47 -20.40 0.49
CA GLN A 318 -8.00 -20.39 -0.88
C GLN A 318 -8.65 -19.05 -1.25
N GLN A 319 -9.34 -18.38 -0.32
CA GLN A 319 -9.88 -17.04 -0.57
C GLN A 319 -8.75 -16.02 -0.77
N ILE A 320 -7.68 -16.09 0.03
CA ILE A 320 -6.49 -15.23 -0.11
C ILE A 320 -5.80 -15.48 -1.45
N ARG A 321 -5.60 -16.75 -1.84
CA ARG A 321 -5.10 -17.07 -3.19
C ARG A 321 -5.99 -16.46 -4.26
N GLY A 322 -7.30 -16.59 -4.09
CA GLY A 322 -8.31 -15.99 -4.95
C GLY A 322 -8.19 -14.47 -5.12
N ALA A 323 -7.58 -13.76 -4.18
CA ALA A 323 -7.33 -12.32 -4.24
C ALA A 323 -6.07 -11.93 -5.04
N SER A 324 -5.28 -12.89 -5.53
CA SER A 324 -4.08 -12.59 -6.33
C SER A 324 -4.46 -12.06 -7.70
N ASP A 325 -4.06 -10.83 -8.01
CA ASP A 325 -4.38 -10.09 -9.22
C ASP A 325 -3.16 -9.83 -10.10
N LEU A 326 -1.94 -9.95 -9.59
CA LEU A 326 -0.74 -9.79 -10.42
C LEU A 326 0.31 -10.85 -10.08
N MET A 327 1.47 -10.76 -10.71
CA MET A 327 2.61 -11.60 -10.35
C MET A 327 3.33 -11.03 -9.13
N ALA A 328 3.93 -11.88 -8.30
CA ALA A 328 4.66 -11.44 -7.09
C ALA A 328 5.83 -10.48 -7.37
N ASP A 329 6.28 -10.36 -8.63
CA ASP A 329 7.29 -9.40 -9.06
C ASP A 329 6.70 -8.03 -9.49
N GLY A 330 5.39 -7.83 -9.34
CA GLY A 330 4.67 -6.61 -9.73
C GLY A 330 4.31 -6.53 -11.21
N THR A 331 4.66 -7.53 -12.02
CA THR A 331 4.24 -7.57 -13.42
C THR A 331 2.84 -8.16 -13.58
N ASN A 332 2.19 -7.81 -14.67
CA ASN A 332 0.88 -8.38 -15.03
C ASN A 332 1.00 -9.87 -15.46
N GLY A 333 2.22 -10.34 -15.74
CA GLY A 333 2.51 -11.73 -16.10
C GLY A 333 2.01 -12.17 -17.48
N ASP A 334 1.90 -13.50 -17.65
CA ASP A 334 1.33 -14.15 -18.84
C ASP A 334 0.07 -14.90 -18.41
N SER A 335 -0.98 -14.84 -19.23
CA SER A 335 -2.23 -15.60 -19.12
C SER A 335 -2.09 -17.11 -18.88
N SER A 336 -0.93 -17.71 -19.15
CA SER A 336 -0.62 -19.11 -18.86
C SER A 336 -0.17 -19.38 -17.43
N LYS A 337 0.21 -18.35 -16.66
CA LYS A 337 0.65 -18.44 -15.28
C LYS A 337 -0.43 -17.93 -14.34
N ALA A 338 -0.65 -18.62 -13.24
CA ALA A 338 -1.56 -18.15 -12.21
C ALA A 338 -0.97 -16.93 -11.48
N CYS A 339 -1.80 -15.92 -11.21
CA CYS A 339 -1.42 -14.76 -10.40
C CYS A 339 -0.98 -15.21 -9.00
N ASN A 340 0.11 -14.66 -8.49
CA ASN A 340 0.70 -15.06 -7.20
C ASN A 340 1.21 -13.88 -6.37
N GLY A 341 0.84 -12.67 -6.76
CA GLY A 341 0.95 -11.45 -5.97
C GLY A 341 -0.41 -10.81 -5.79
N ILE A 342 -0.58 -10.13 -4.67
CA ILE A 342 -1.74 -9.31 -4.35
C ILE A 342 -1.27 -7.86 -4.35
N SER A 343 -1.79 -7.04 -5.26
CA SER A 343 -1.56 -5.60 -5.21
C SER A 343 -2.13 -5.02 -3.91
N ILE A 344 -1.36 -4.13 -3.28
CA ILE A 344 -1.76 -3.47 -2.04
C ILE A 344 -1.53 -1.99 -2.17
N ALA A 345 -2.51 -1.20 -1.72
CA ALA A 345 -2.33 0.22 -1.46
C ALA A 345 -3.03 0.65 -0.18
N LEU A 346 -2.26 1.28 0.71
CA LEU A 346 -2.72 1.81 1.98
C LEU A 346 -2.61 3.34 1.95
N GLY A 347 -3.67 4.03 2.37
CA GLY A 347 -3.63 5.48 2.57
C GLY A 347 -3.04 5.83 3.93
N PHE A 348 -2.41 6.99 4.07
CA PHE A 348 -2.02 7.50 5.39
C PHE A 348 -2.05 9.03 5.51
N GLU A 349 -2.07 9.50 6.75
CA GLU A 349 -1.71 10.85 7.16
C GLU A 349 -0.52 10.78 8.12
N ALA A 350 0.32 11.81 8.17
CA ALA A 350 1.49 11.83 9.02
C ALA A 350 1.77 13.20 9.66
N LYS A 351 2.53 13.16 10.74
CA LYS A 351 2.82 14.29 11.61
C LYS A 351 4.31 14.33 11.96
N PRO A 352 4.90 15.52 12.11
CA PRO A 352 6.31 15.62 12.45
C PRO A 352 6.56 15.01 13.84
N VAL A 353 7.68 14.30 13.97
CA VAL A 353 8.20 13.74 15.21
C VAL A 353 9.73 13.84 15.22
N ILE A 354 10.35 13.50 16.34
CA ILE A 354 11.79 13.32 16.48
C ILE A 354 12.06 11.81 16.45
N LEU A 355 12.99 11.38 15.59
CA LEU A 355 13.47 10.00 15.61
C LEU A 355 14.27 9.77 16.90
N GLY A 356 13.80 8.85 17.74
CA GLY A 356 14.46 8.46 18.97
C GLY A 356 15.50 7.36 18.78
N ASP A 357 16.00 6.83 19.90
CA ASP A 357 16.91 5.69 19.91
C ASP A 357 16.21 4.40 19.46
N ALA A 358 17.01 3.36 19.17
CA ALA A 358 16.49 2.02 18.95
C ALA A 358 15.87 1.45 20.24
N ALA A 359 14.69 0.87 20.12
CA ALA A 359 14.08 0.08 21.17
C ALA A 359 14.85 -1.23 21.40
N ALA A 360 14.53 -1.91 22.51
CA ALA A 360 14.99 -3.27 22.72
C ALA A 360 14.38 -4.21 21.64
N PRO A 361 15.07 -5.32 21.30
CA PRO A 361 14.50 -6.35 20.44
C PRO A 361 13.18 -6.85 21.03
N ALA A 362 12.19 -7.08 20.17
CA ALA A 362 10.97 -7.75 20.56
C ALA A 362 11.28 -9.17 21.04
N GLU A 363 10.61 -9.60 22.11
CA GLU A 363 10.66 -11.00 22.50
C GLU A 363 10.00 -11.85 21.40
N PRO A 364 10.56 -13.03 21.06
CA PRO A 364 9.91 -13.92 20.10
C PRO A 364 8.49 -14.25 20.56
N GLY A 365 7.51 -14.04 19.68
CA GLY A 365 6.13 -14.46 19.96
C GLY A 365 6.06 -15.99 20.11
N GLU A 366 5.24 -16.45 21.06
CA GLU A 366 4.90 -17.87 21.17
C GLU A 366 4.00 -18.26 19.99
N ASP A 367 4.27 -19.43 19.37
CA ASP A 367 3.37 -20.00 18.37
C ASP A 367 2.05 -20.37 19.06
N GLN A 368 0.96 -19.73 18.63
CA GLN A 368 -0.35 -19.88 19.25
C GLN A 368 -1.09 -21.14 18.77
N CYS A 369 -0.51 -21.90 17.84
CA CYS A 369 -1.01 -23.18 17.36
C CYS A 369 -0.20 -24.39 17.86
N GLU A 370 0.85 -24.19 18.66
CA GLU A 370 1.64 -25.26 19.31
C GLU A 370 1.29 -25.47 20.80
#